data_AF-A0A9D1G8X3-F1
#
_entry.id   AF-A0A9D1G8X3-F1
#
_cell.length_a   1.000
_cell.length_b   1.000
_cell.length_c   1.000
_cell.angle_alpha   90.00
_cell.angle_beta   90.00
_cell.angle_gamma   90.00
#
_symmetry.space_group_name_H-M   'P 1'
#
loop_
_entity.id
_entity.type
_entity.pdbx_description
1 polymer ?
#
loop_
_entity_poly.entity_id
_entity_poly.type
_entity_poly.pdbx_seq_one_letter_code
_entity_poly.pdbx_strand_id
1 'polypeptide(L)' 'MNSFIKWMDEQPKLVKALLCIPFVAIIWVIYRIVLSLNAKDWLGVILGVLLVFVGIPFLWLIDLICILVQEKVLWFKY' A
#
# COMPACT_ATOMS: atom_id res chain seq x y z
N MET A 1 3.24 2.92 14.35
CA MET A 1 3.40 3.12 12.89
C MET A 1 4.49 2.22 12.32
N ASN A 2 5.72 2.26 12.84
CA ASN A 2 6.81 1.39 12.35
C ASN A 2 6.56 -0.10 12.50
N SER A 3 5.89 -0.53 13.57
CA SER A 3 5.49 -1.93 13.76
C SER A 3 4.53 -2.44 12.68
N PHE A 4 3.59 -1.60 12.25
CA PHE A 4 2.63 -1.92 11.19
C PHE A 4 3.31 -1.98 9.82
N ILE A 5 4.15 -0.99 9.49
CA ILE A 5 4.93 -0.97 8.24
C ILE A 5 5.82 -2.22 8.17
N LYS A 6 6.57 -2.49 9.24
CA LYS A 6 7.44 -3.66 9.33
C LYS A 6 6.68 -4.97 9.15
N TRP A 7 5.53 -5.11 9.81
CA TRP A 7 4.70 -6.31 9.66
C TRP A 7 4.22 -6.50 8.22
N MET A 8 3.78 -5.43 7.55
CA MET A 8 3.36 -5.45 6.15
C MET A 8 4.49 -5.83 5.21
N ASP A 9 5.69 -5.31 5.44
CA ASP A 9 6.88 -5.59 4.62
C ASP A 9 7.43 -7.01 4.81
N GLU A 10 7.36 -7.57 6.01
CA GLU A 10 7.86 -8.91 6.34
C GLU A 10 6.91 -10.04 5.92
N GLN A 11 5.70 -9.71 5.46
CA GLN A 11 4.77 -10.75 5.00
C GLN A 11 5.28 -11.49 3.76
N PRO A 12 5.00 -12.81 3.66
CA PRO A 12 5.26 -13.56 2.44
C PRO A 12 4.54 -12.96 1.24
N LYS A 13 5.13 -13.10 0.05
CA LYS A 13 4.56 -12.61 -1.22
C LYS A 13 3.11 -13.03 -1.46
N LEU A 14 2.75 -14.26 -1.08
CA LEU A 14 1.38 -14.76 -1.18
C LEU A 14 0.41 -13.98 -0.27
N VAL A 15 0.79 -13.71 0.97
CA VAL A 15 -0.03 -12.95 1.92
C VAL A 15 -0.21 -11.52 1.41
N LYS A 16 0.87 -10.89 0.92
CA LYS A 16 0.82 -9.56 0.30
C LYS A 16 -0.13 -9.52 -0.90
N ALA A 17 -0.09 -10.53 -1.77
CA ALA A 17 -0.97 -10.64 -2.93
C ALA A 17 -2.45 -10.84 -2.52
N LEU A 18 -2.73 -11.60 -1.47
CA LEU A 18 -4.10 -11.76 -0.94
C LEU A 18 -4.64 -10.44 -0.38
N LEU A 19 -3.79 -9.62 0.23
CA LEU A 19 -4.19 -8.29 0.71
C LEU A 19 -4.53 -7.32 -0.45
N CYS A 20 -4.13 -7.63 -1.69
CA CYS A 20 -4.53 -6.88 -2.88
C CYS A 20 -5.91 -7.25 -3.43
N ILE A 21 -6.64 -8.20 -2.85
CA ILE A 21 -7.99 -8.54 -3.33
C ILE A 21 -8.92 -7.32 -3.12
N PRO A 22 -9.88 -7.06 -4.03
CA PRO A 22 -10.91 -6.04 -3.82
C PRO A 22 -11.54 -6.14 -2.42
N PHE A 23 -11.98 -5.01 -1.85
CA PHE A 23 -12.43 -4.87 -0.45
C PHE A 23 -11.33 -4.98 0.62
N VAL A 24 -10.34 -5.86 0.45
CA VAL A 24 -9.20 -6.01 1.39
C VAL A 24 -8.07 -5.02 1.07
N ALA A 25 -7.98 -4.59 -0.19
CA ALA A 25 -7.00 -3.63 -0.70
C ALA A 25 -6.96 -2.27 0.03
N ILE A 26 -7.98 -1.95 0.84
CA ILE A 26 -7.97 -0.78 1.72
C ILE A 26 -6.78 -0.78 2.69
N ILE A 27 -6.30 -1.96 3.09
CA ILE A 27 -5.12 -2.12 3.95
C ILE A 27 -3.88 -1.52 3.27
N TRP A 28 -3.75 -1.67 1.94
CA TRP A 28 -2.65 -1.07 1.19
C TRP A 28 -2.76 0.45 1.08
N VAL A 29 -3.97 0.99 1.04
CA VAL A 29 -4.18 2.45 1.11
C VAL A 29 -3.78 3.00 2.48
N ILE A 30 -4.15 2.30 3.56
CA ILE A 30 -3.72 2.66 4.93
C ILE A 30 -2.19 2.56 5.06
N TYR A 31 -1.60 1.49 4.53
CA TYR A 31 -0.15 1.30 4.51
C TYR A 31 0.59 2.47 3.87
N ARG A 32 0.14 2.93 2.69
CA ARG A 32 0.70 4.11 2.00
C ARG A 32 0.67 5.37 2.84
N ILE A 33 -0.47 5.65 3.47
CA ILE A 33 -0.63 6.83 4.34
C ILE A 33 0.32 6.75 5.53
N VAL A 34 0.37 5.59 6.21
CA VAL A 34 1.25 5.38 7.37
C VAL A 34 2.72 5.47 6.97
N LEU A 35 3.09 4.95 5.80
CA LEU A 35 4.44 5.02 5.25
C LEU A 35 4.85 6.46 4.97
N SER A 36 3.98 7.27 4.34
CA SER A 36 4.24 8.68 4.07
C SER A 36 4.27 9.54 5.33
N LEU A 37 3.42 9.26 6.31
CA LEU A 37 3.47 9.92 7.62
C LEU A 37 4.80 9.63 8.33
N ASN A 38 5.27 8.39 8.27
CA ASN A 38 6.56 8.01 8.86
C ASN A 38 7.74 8.71 8.16
N ALA A 39 7.65 8.91 6.85
CA ALA A 39 8.63 9.63 6.05
C ALA A 39 8.57 11.16 6.20
N LYS A 40 7.58 11.70 6.93
CA LYS A 40 7.27 13.14 6.98
C LYS A 40 7.02 13.75 5.60
N ASP A 41 6.54 12.95 4.65
CA ASP A 41 6.21 13.40 3.30
C ASP A 41 4.71 13.73 3.19
N TRP A 42 4.40 15.02 3.32
CA TRP A 42 3.03 15.52 3.26
C TRP A 42 2.36 15.33 1.90
N LEU A 43 3.11 15.33 0.80
CA LEU A 43 2.53 15.07 -0.53
C LEU A 43 2.06 13.62 -0.62
N GLY A 44 2.88 12.67 -0.15
CA GLY A 44 2.50 11.28 -0.05
C GLY A 44 1.25 11.07 0.81
N VAL A 45 1.14 11.75 1.95
CA VAL A 45 -0.05 11.67 2.82
C VAL A 45 -1.30 12.14 2.08
N ILE A 46 -1.25 13.30 1.42
CA ILE A 46 -2.38 13.86 0.67
C ILE A 46 -2.80 12.91 -0.47
N LEU A 47 -1.83 12.41 -1.24
CA LEU A 47 -2.09 11.43 -2.30
C LEU A 47 -2.70 10.14 -1.75
N GLY A 48 -2.24 9.67 -0.58
CA GLY A 48 -2.72 8.45 0.03
C GLY A 48 -4.19 8.56 0.44
N VAL A 49 -4.58 9.71 0.99
CA VAL A 49 -5.98 10.02 1.33
C VAL A 49 -6.84 10.12 0.07
N LEU A 50 -6.37 10.77 -1.00
CA LEU A 50 -7.09 10.84 -2.28
C LEU A 50 -7.32 9.45 -2.89
N LEU A 51 -6.35 8.55 -2.76
CA LEU A 51 -6.45 7.17 -3.24
C LEU A 51 -7.46 6.32 -2.47
N VAL A 52 -7.96 6.75 -1.30
CA VAL A 52 -9.08 6.05 -0.63
C VAL A 52 -10.32 6.07 -1.52
N PHE A 53 -10.58 7.17 -2.22
CA PHE A 53 -11.79 7.32 -3.04
C PHE A 53 -11.60 6.79 -4.46
N VAL A 54 -10.40 6.96 -5.03
CA VAL A 54 -10.10 6.63 -6.43
C VAL A 54 -9.46 5.25 -6.57
N GLY A 55 -8.69 4.81 -5.58
CA GLY A 55 -7.83 3.64 -5.67
C GLY A 55 -8.54 2.31 -5.41
N ILE A 56 -9.58 2.28 -4.57
CA ILE A 56 -10.25 1.02 -4.19
C ILE A 56 -10.76 0.19 -5.40
N PRO A 57 -11.39 0.77 -6.45
CA PRO A 57 -11.87 -0.02 -7.58
C PRO A 57 -10.79 -0.48 -8.57
N PHE A 58 -9.66 0.23 -8.72
CA PHE A 58 -8.70 -0.01 -9.82
C PHE A 58 -7.27 -0.29 -9.39
N LEU A 59 -6.83 0.26 -8.26
CA LEU A 59 -5.42 0.24 -7.86
C LEU A 59 -4.96 -1.13 -7.35
N TRP A 60 -5.91 -1.95 -6.90
CA TRP A 60 -5.68 -3.29 -6.39
C TRP A 60 -5.01 -4.21 -7.43
N LEU A 61 -5.36 -4.05 -8.72
CA LEU A 61 -4.77 -4.83 -9.81
C LEU A 61 -3.32 -4.40 -10.07
N ILE A 62 -3.07 -3.09 -10.03
CA ILE A 62 -1.72 -2.54 -10.19
C ILE A 62 -0.84 -3.00 -9.02
N ASP A 63 -1.38 -2.98 -7.80
CA ASP A 63 -0.68 -3.44 -6.61
C ASP A 63 -0.36 -4.92 -6.63
N LEU A 64 -1.27 -5.74 -7.15
CA LEU A 64 -1.01 -7.16 -7.35
C LEU A 64 0.16 -7.37 -8.32
N ILE A 65 0.19 -6.66 -9.46
CA ILE A 65 1.29 -6.73 -10.43
C ILE A 65 2.60 -6.26 -9.78
N CYS A 66 2.59 -5.14 -9.06
CA CYS A 66 3.76 -4.61 -8.36
C CYS A 66 4.28 -5.60 -7.31
N ILE A 67 3.42 -6.28 -6.54
CA ILE A 67 3.87 -7.30 -5.59
C ILE A 67 4.46 -8.51 -6.31
N LEU A 68 3.89 -8.92 -7.45
CA LEU A 68 4.42 -10.04 -8.22
C LEU A 68 5.80 -9.75 -8.83
N VAL A 69 6.07 -8.51 -9.23
CA VAL A 69 7.32 -8.12 -9.90
C VAL A 69 8.38 -7.56 -8.94
N GLN A 70 7.96 -6.76 -7.97
CA GLN A 70 8.81 -5.93 -7.12
C GLN A 70 8.65 -6.21 -5.62
N GLU A 71 7.72 -7.10 -5.22
CA GLU A 71 7.40 -7.46 -3.82
C GLU A 71 6.94 -6.29 -2.93
N LYS A 72 6.65 -5.16 -3.56
CA LYS A 72 6.14 -3.93 -2.97
C LYS A 72 4.93 -3.43 -3.75
N VAL A 73 4.03 -2.72 -3.09
CA VAL A 73 2.91 -2.03 -3.75
C VAL A 73 3.36 -0.75 -4.43
N LEU A 74 2.54 -0.22 -5.33
CA LEU A 74 2.83 1.03 -6.00
C LEU A 74 2.78 2.19 -5.00
N TRP A 75 3.95 2.75 -4.65
CA TRP A 75 4.03 3.95 -3.81
C TRP A 75 5.32 4.74 -4.02
N PHE A 76 5.27 6.04 -3.70
CA PHE A 76 6.43 6.91 -3.81
C PHE A 76 7.47 6.53 -2.75
N LYS A 77 8.60 6.02 -3.26
CA LYS A 77 9.95 5.92 -2.68
C LYS A 77 10.02 5.76 -1.15
N TYR A 78 10.10 4.52 -0.66
CA TYR A 78 11.14 3.96 0.25
C TYR A 78 11.25 2.43 0.07
#